data_AF-A0A3S0KDU0-F1
#
_entry.id   AF-A0A3S0KDU0-F1
#
_cell.length_a   1.000
_cell.length_b   1.000
_cell.length_c   1.000
_cell.angle_alpha   90.00
_cell.angle_beta   90.00
_cell.angle_gamma   90.00
#
_symmetry.space_group_name_H-M   'P 1'
#
loop_
_entity.id
_entity.type
_entity.pdbx_description
1 polymer ?
#
loop_
_entity_poly.entity_id
_entity_poly.type
_entity_poly.pdbx_seq_one_letter_code
_entity_poly.pdbx_strand_id
1 'polypeptide(L)'
;MHKSWPPLLPTGSGDTLFDWTLAALLLVIALVAGTAWTAFQRKVSSQHVPVLSGLLRFFLAYSLLSYGLIKFNFGQFGLLNDWQLTATYGESSPMGLLWRFMATSPGYQWLAGVAEVLPALLLLHRRTVTLGALLAAVTMTNVLALNLFFDVPVKLFSAHLLLTALVLAAADLPRLWAFAQGKAVAALPSTLQPALWRWGSWLPTVLILAGVGIHAQRGLSELADQRTETQGTPSLLKSRGFHLVSPKPFNR
;
A
#
# COMPACT_ATOMS: atom_id res chain seq x y z
N MET A 1 -2.72 -32.40 17.48
CA MET A 1 -2.05 -31.08 17.42
C MET A 1 -0.56 -31.30 17.24
N HIS A 2 -0.08 -31.40 16.00
CA HIS A 2 1.35 -31.47 15.74
C HIS A 2 1.94 -30.07 15.88
N LYS A 3 2.75 -29.84 16.92
CA LYS A 3 3.65 -28.68 17.00
C LYS A 3 4.75 -28.88 15.94
N SER A 4 4.48 -28.48 14.71
CA SER A 4 5.54 -28.29 13.72
C SER A 4 6.30 -27.02 14.09
N TRP A 5 7.61 -27.14 14.27
CA TRP A 5 8.53 -26.02 14.40
C TRP A 5 8.31 -25.01 13.26
N PRO A 6 8.54 -23.70 13.49
CA PRO A 6 8.43 -22.73 12.41
C PRO A 6 9.36 -23.15 11.25
N PRO A 7 8.86 -23.13 10.00
CA PRO A 7 9.62 -23.59 8.85
C PRO A 7 10.92 -22.78 8.70
N LEU A 8 12.06 -23.47 8.59
CA LEU A 8 13.38 -22.87 8.41
C LEU A 8 13.64 -22.37 6.97
N LEU A 9 12.75 -22.71 6.04
CA LEU A 9 12.80 -22.29 4.64
C LEU A 9 11.86 -21.10 4.40
N PRO A 10 12.18 -20.20 3.45
CA PRO A 10 11.29 -19.11 3.07
C PRO A 10 9.93 -19.66 2.62
N THR A 11 8.88 -19.34 3.35
CA THR A 11 7.50 -19.77 3.06
C THR A 11 6.77 -18.84 2.09
N GLY A 12 7.40 -17.70 1.76
CA GLY A 12 6.72 -16.58 1.10
C GLY A 12 5.81 -15.76 2.04
N SER A 13 5.70 -16.15 3.32
CA SER A 13 5.02 -15.37 4.36
C SER A 13 6.01 -14.42 5.04
N GLY A 14 5.60 -13.17 5.25
CA GLY A 14 6.32 -12.20 6.09
C GLY A 14 5.78 -12.12 7.52
N ASP A 15 4.99 -13.10 7.95
CA ASP A 15 4.25 -13.12 9.22
C ASP A 15 4.49 -14.42 10.01
N THR A 16 5.63 -15.08 9.82
CA THR A 16 5.91 -16.30 10.57
C THR A 16 6.12 -15.98 12.06
N LEU A 17 6.00 -16.99 12.93
CA LEU A 17 6.34 -16.82 14.35
C LEU A 17 7.76 -16.29 14.52
N PHE A 18 8.69 -16.75 13.68
CA PHE A 18 10.05 -16.24 13.66
C PHE A 18 10.09 -14.73 13.37
N ASP A 19 9.38 -14.26 12.33
CA ASP A 19 9.33 -12.84 11.98
C ASP A 19 8.78 -11.97 13.11
N TRP A 20 7.70 -12.41 13.76
CA TRP A 20 7.13 -11.72 14.93
C TRP A 20 8.09 -11.68 16.11
N THR A 21 8.77 -12.79 16.43
CA THR A 21 9.74 -12.82 17.53
C THR A 21 10.96 -11.96 17.25
N LEU A 22 11.46 -11.97 16.00
CA LEU A 22 12.56 -11.13 15.57
C LEU A 22 12.16 -9.65 15.63
N ALA A 23 10.99 -9.28 15.13
CA ALA A 23 10.48 -7.92 15.22
C ALA A 23 10.33 -7.44 16.67
N ALA A 24 9.81 -8.29 17.56
CA ALA A 24 9.69 -7.97 18.97
C ALA A 24 11.06 -7.76 19.64
N LEU A 25 12.03 -8.63 19.34
CA LEU A 25 13.40 -8.49 19.83
C LEU A 25 14.05 -7.19 19.32
N LEU A 26 13.93 -6.91 18.02
CA LEU A 26 14.45 -5.68 17.42
C LEU A 26 13.78 -4.44 18.02
N LEU A 27 12.48 -4.49 18.33
CA LEU A 27 11.79 -3.41 19.01
C LEU A 27 12.36 -3.17 20.41
N VAL A 28 12.59 -4.23 21.19
CA VAL A 28 13.22 -4.11 22.52
C VAL A 28 14.62 -3.51 22.42
N ILE A 29 15.45 -4.02 21.49
CA ILE A 29 16.79 -3.49 21.24
C ILE A 29 16.72 -2.01 20.84
N ALA A 30 15.82 -1.64 19.94
CA ALA A 30 15.63 -0.26 19.49
C ALA A 30 15.20 0.67 20.63
N LEU A 31 14.33 0.21 21.53
CA LEU A 31 13.91 0.98 22.72
C LEU A 31 15.07 1.15 23.72
N VAL A 32 15.84 0.10 23.99
CA VAL A 32 17.00 0.16 24.89
C VAL A 32 18.09 1.07 24.30
N ALA A 33 18.44 0.87 23.03
CA ALA A 33 19.44 1.70 22.35
C ALA A 33 18.98 3.16 22.24
N GLY A 34 17.70 3.39 21.93
CA GLY A 34 17.10 4.72 21.83
C GLY A 34 17.08 5.46 23.17
N THR A 35 16.66 4.78 24.25
CA THR A 35 16.67 5.37 25.60
C THR A 35 18.08 5.66 26.09
N ALA A 36 19.02 4.73 25.90
CA ALA A 36 20.43 4.96 26.21
C ALA A 36 20.99 6.14 25.42
N TRP A 37 20.76 6.17 24.10
CA TRP A 37 21.20 7.26 23.23
C TRP A 37 20.64 8.61 23.70
N THR A 38 19.34 8.69 23.99
CA THR A 38 18.70 9.92 24.49
C THR A 38 19.25 10.34 25.85
N ALA A 39 19.55 9.40 26.76
CA ALA A 39 20.15 9.71 28.05
C ALA A 39 21.58 10.26 27.95
N PHE A 40 22.36 9.79 26.97
CA PHE A 40 23.73 10.27 26.73
C PHE A 40 23.80 11.48 25.79
N GLN A 41 22.73 11.79 25.06
CA GLN A 41 22.71 12.88 24.11
C GLN A 41 22.63 14.23 24.84
N ARG A 42 23.73 14.97 24.84
CA ARG A 42 23.83 16.30 25.48
C ARG A 42 23.31 17.46 24.62
N LYS A 43 23.20 17.27 23.31
CA LYS A 43 22.69 18.26 22.35
C LYS A 43 21.83 17.57 21.30
N VAL A 44 20.60 18.05 21.13
CA VAL A 44 19.71 17.60 20.05
C VAL A 44 20.14 18.29 18.76
N SER A 45 20.67 17.52 17.81
CA SER A 45 20.93 18.04 16.46
C SER A 45 19.60 18.25 15.73
N SER A 46 19.39 19.46 15.22
CA SER A 46 18.20 19.80 14.42
C SER A 46 18.16 19.07 13.07
N GLN A 47 19.25 18.39 12.67
CA GLN A 47 19.37 17.72 11.37
C GLN A 47 18.81 16.30 11.34
N HIS A 48 18.69 15.61 12.49
CA HIS A 48 18.29 14.20 12.51
C HIS A 48 16.83 13.98 12.09
N VAL A 49 15.92 14.87 12.51
CA VAL A 49 14.49 14.76 12.21
C VAL A 49 14.19 14.93 10.72
N PRO A 50 14.71 15.94 10.00
CA PRO A 50 14.55 16.05 8.55
C PRO A 50 15.11 14.87 7.77
N VAL A 51 16.27 14.31 8.20
CA VAL A 51 16.89 13.16 7.54
C VAL A 51 16.02 11.92 7.71
N LEU A 52 15.59 11.61 8.94
CA LEU A 52 14.72 10.47 9.22
C LEU A 52 13.39 10.60 8.48
N SER A 53 12.76 11.77 8.51
CA SER A 53 11.52 12.02 7.76
C SER A 53 11.71 11.81 6.26
N GLY A 54 12.84 12.26 5.70
CA GLY A 54 13.22 12.00 4.32
C GLY A 54 13.30 10.50 4.00
N LEU A 55 14.02 9.73 4.83
CA LEU A 55 14.17 8.27 4.66
C LEU A 55 12.83 7.53 4.75
N LEU A 56 12.04 7.80 5.80
CA LEU A 56 10.71 7.22 5.98
C LEU A 56 9.78 7.55 4.80
N ARG A 57 9.84 8.78 4.30
CA ARG A 57 9.06 9.22 3.15
C ARG A 57 9.43 8.45 1.88
N PHE A 58 10.71 8.29 1.59
CA PHE A 58 11.17 7.51 0.43
C PHE A 58 10.83 6.03 0.57
N PHE A 59 11.02 5.45 1.75
CA PHE A 59 10.68 4.06 2.05
C PHE A 59 9.18 3.78 1.85
N LEU A 60 8.31 4.64 2.41
CA LEU A 60 6.87 4.50 2.27
C LEU A 60 6.42 4.69 0.81
N ALA A 61 6.94 5.72 0.12
CA ALA A 61 6.61 5.96 -1.28
C ALA A 61 7.04 4.77 -2.17
N TYR A 62 8.25 4.26 -1.98
CA TYR A 62 8.74 3.10 -2.71
C TYR A 62 7.84 1.88 -2.48
N SER A 63 7.54 1.56 -1.21
CA SER A 63 6.72 0.39 -0.87
C SER A 63 5.32 0.49 -1.48
N LEU A 64 4.66 1.64 -1.36
CA LEU A 64 3.35 1.87 -1.96
C LEU A 64 3.37 1.77 -3.49
N LEU A 65 4.43 2.23 -4.16
CA LEU A 65 4.58 2.09 -5.61
C LEU A 65 4.77 0.64 -6.03
N SER A 66 5.60 -0.12 -5.31
CA SER A 66 5.86 -1.53 -5.62
C SER A 66 4.59 -2.38 -5.59
N TYR A 67 3.71 -2.18 -4.60
CA TYR A 67 2.42 -2.87 -4.52
C TYR A 67 1.37 -2.25 -5.46
N GLY A 68 1.32 -0.93 -5.57
CA GLY A 68 0.28 -0.25 -6.33
C GLY A 68 0.41 -0.40 -7.84
N LEU A 69 1.63 -0.37 -8.38
CA LEU A 69 1.87 -0.44 -9.83
C LEU A 69 1.45 -1.79 -10.43
N ILE A 70 1.72 -2.88 -9.71
CA ILE A 70 1.38 -4.24 -10.20
C ILE A 70 -0.13 -4.51 -10.22
N LYS A 71 -0.96 -3.69 -9.57
CA LYS A 71 -2.42 -3.83 -9.64
C LYS A 71 -3.00 -3.34 -10.97
N PHE A 72 -2.30 -2.45 -11.68
CA PHE A 72 -2.76 -1.94 -12.97
C PHE A 72 -2.69 -2.99 -14.08
N ASN A 73 -1.78 -3.96 -13.97
CA ASN A 73 -1.70 -5.13 -14.85
C ASN A 73 -2.23 -6.41 -14.19
N PHE A 74 -3.10 -6.30 -13.17
CA PHE A 74 -3.68 -7.44 -12.45
C PHE A 74 -2.65 -8.40 -11.83
N GLY A 75 -1.39 -8.00 -11.68
CA GLY A 75 -0.32 -8.88 -11.21
C GLY A 75 -0.43 -9.31 -9.76
N GLN A 76 -1.15 -8.55 -8.91
CA GLN A 76 -1.31 -8.89 -7.50
C GLN A 76 -2.43 -9.91 -7.24
N PHE A 77 -3.61 -9.71 -7.84
CA PHE A 77 -4.78 -10.56 -7.59
C PHE A 77 -5.09 -11.51 -8.75
N GLY A 78 -4.53 -11.26 -9.93
CA GLY A 78 -4.85 -11.96 -11.16
C GLY A 78 -6.21 -11.57 -11.71
N LEU A 79 -6.54 -12.24 -12.81
CA LEU A 79 -7.91 -12.38 -13.28
C LEU A 79 -8.47 -13.73 -12.85
N LEU A 80 -9.80 -13.88 -12.87
CA LEU A 80 -10.43 -15.14 -12.48
C LEU A 80 -10.01 -16.29 -13.40
N ASN A 81 -9.63 -17.42 -12.82
CA ASN A 81 -9.32 -18.67 -13.55
C ASN A 81 -10.44 -19.70 -13.41
N ASP A 82 -10.48 -20.73 -14.26
CA ASP A 82 -11.59 -21.71 -14.27
C ASP A 82 -11.74 -22.46 -12.95
N TRP A 83 -10.63 -22.86 -12.34
CA TRP A 83 -10.64 -23.50 -11.02
C TRP A 83 -11.22 -22.60 -9.92
N GLN A 84 -10.99 -21.29 -10.01
CA GLN A 84 -11.53 -20.33 -9.03
C GLN A 84 -13.05 -20.15 -9.16
N LEU A 85 -13.61 -20.41 -10.34
CA LEU A 85 -15.05 -20.35 -10.60
C LEU A 85 -15.79 -21.58 -10.07
N THR A 86 -15.13 -22.73 -10.03
CA THR A 86 -15.72 -24.00 -9.57
C THR A 86 -15.50 -24.25 -8.09
N ALA A 87 -14.51 -23.59 -7.48
CA ALA A 87 -14.21 -23.71 -6.06
C ALA A 87 -15.39 -23.24 -5.18
N THR A 88 -15.83 -24.10 -4.26
CA THR A 88 -16.92 -23.80 -3.34
C THR A 88 -16.47 -22.90 -2.19
N TYR A 89 -17.41 -22.21 -1.52
CA TYR A 89 -17.09 -21.43 -0.31
C TYR A 89 -16.48 -22.30 0.80
N GLY A 90 -16.89 -23.58 0.92
CA GLY A 90 -16.35 -24.50 1.93
C GLY A 90 -14.90 -24.91 1.69
N GLU A 91 -14.44 -24.91 0.44
CA GLU A 91 -13.04 -25.24 0.07
C GLU A 91 -12.13 -24.01 0.06
N SER A 92 -12.70 -22.83 0.30
CA SER A 92 -12.02 -21.55 0.14
C SER A 92 -11.28 -21.15 1.42
N SER A 93 -9.97 -20.86 1.31
CA SER A 93 -9.28 -20.14 2.38
C SER A 93 -9.75 -18.67 2.43
N PRO A 94 -9.66 -17.99 3.59
CA PRO A 94 -10.01 -16.56 3.70
C PRO A 94 -9.26 -15.69 2.69
N MET A 95 -7.94 -15.89 2.56
CA MET A 95 -7.11 -15.20 1.57
C MET A 95 -7.57 -15.52 0.15
N GLY A 96 -7.82 -16.79 -0.16
CA GLY A 96 -8.27 -17.22 -1.48
C GLY A 96 -9.63 -16.62 -1.85
N LEU A 97 -10.51 -16.41 -0.88
CA LEU A 97 -11.78 -15.73 -1.09
C LEU A 97 -11.58 -14.23 -1.37
N LEU A 98 -10.72 -13.55 -0.61
CA LEU A 98 -10.35 -12.16 -0.86
C LEU A 98 -9.73 -11.98 -2.26
N TRP A 99 -8.81 -12.85 -2.65
CA TRP A 99 -8.17 -12.79 -3.97
C TRP A 99 -9.19 -12.92 -5.10
N ARG A 100 -10.13 -13.87 -4.98
CA ARG A 100 -11.22 -14.03 -5.94
C ARG A 100 -12.13 -12.80 -5.98
N PHE A 101 -12.51 -12.26 -4.82
CA PHE A 101 -13.29 -11.03 -4.73
C PHE A 101 -12.62 -9.89 -5.50
N MET A 102 -11.33 -9.64 -5.26
CA MET A 102 -10.56 -8.63 -5.99
C MET A 102 -10.47 -8.95 -7.49
N ALA A 103 -10.19 -10.20 -7.84
CA ALA A 103 -10.08 -10.68 -9.23
C ALA A 103 -11.38 -10.50 -10.04
N THR A 104 -12.55 -10.61 -9.38
CA THR A 104 -13.85 -10.45 -10.05
C THR A 104 -14.08 -9.05 -10.63
N SER A 105 -13.38 -8.03 -10.12
CA SER A 105 -13.59 -6.64 -10.53
C SER A 105 -12.28 -5.97 -10.92
N PRO A 106 -11.90 -6.03 -12.22
CA PRO A 106 -10.72 -5.33 -12.74
C PRO A 106 -10.69 -3.83 -12.39
N GLY A 107 -11.85 -3.16 -12.45
CA GLY A 107 -11.97 -1.75 -12.08
C GLY A 107 -11.70 -1.49 -10.59
N TYR A 108 -12.11 -2.41 -9.71
CA TYR A 108 -11.80 -2.30 -8.28
C TYR A 108 -10.32 -2.55 -7.99
N GLN A 109 -9.66 -3.45 -8.73
CA GLN A 109 -8.20 -3.62 -8.64
C GLN A 109 -7.46 -2.33 -9.02
N TRP A 110 -7.89 -1.65 -10.09
CA TRP A 110 -7.31 -0.35 -10.47
C TRP A 110 -7.56 0.72 -9.42
N LEU A 111 -8.76 0.80 -8.84
CA LEU A 111 -9.05 1.73 -7.74
C LEU A 111 -8.13 1.47 -6.54
N ALA A 112 -7.89 0.20 -6.20
CA ALA A 112 -6.96 -0.19 -5.15
C ALA A 112 -5.50 0.13 -5.51
N GLY A 113 -5.13 0.13 -6.79
CA GLY A 113 -3.84 0.61 -7.30
C GLY A 113 -3.69 2.12 -7.14
N VAL A 114 -4.71 2.88 -7.52
CA VAL A 114 -4.75 4.35 -7.34
C VAL A 114 -4.63 4.72 -5.86
N ALA A 115 -5.31 3.99 -4.98
CA ALA A 115 -5.26 4.23 -3.54
C ALA A 115 -3.84 4.09 -2.94
N GLU A 116 -2.94 3.34 -3.58
CA GLU A 116 -1.54 3.19 -3.17
C GLU A 116 -0.59 4.13 -3.94
N VAL A 117 -0.76 4.28 -5.25
CA VAL A 117 0.11 5.14 -6.07
C VAL A 117 -0.10 6.63 -5.79
N LEU A 118 -1.34 7.07 -5.57
CA LEU A 118 -1.63 8.48 -5.29
C LEU A 118 -0.90 9.01 -4.05
N PRO A 119 -0.99 8.39 -2.86
CA PRO A 119 -0.22 8.84 -1.71
C PRO A 119 1.29 8.80 -1.98
N ALA A 120 1.80 7.80 -2.71
CA ALA A 120 3.21 7.74 -3.05
C ALA A 120 3.67 8.94 -3.90
N LEU A 121 2.90 9.33 -4.92
CA LEU A 121 3.15 10.52 -5.73
C LEU A 121 3.15 11.79 -4.87
N LEU A 122 2.18 11.94 -3.96
CA LEU A 122 2.11 13.07 -3.05
C LEU A 122 3.29 13.12 -2.08
N LEU A 123 3.79 11.97 -1.64
CA LEU A 123 4.97 11.89 -0.77
C LEU A 123 6.24 12.37 -1.49
N LEU A 124 6.34 12.30 -2.82
CA LEU A 124 7.51 12.82 -3.55
C LEU A 124 7.64 14.34 -3.46
N HIS A 125 6.51 15.06 -3.41
CA HIS A 125 6.50 16.51 -3.36
C HIS A 125 6.49 17.00 -1.91
N ARG A 126 7.52 17.77 -1.52
CA ARG A 126 7.68 18.27 -0.13
C ARG A 126 6.48 19.07 0.39
N ARG A 127 5.68 19.67 -0.50
CA ARG A 127 4.49 20.46 -0.15
C ARG A 127 3.25 19.61 0.16
N THR A 128 3.22 18.36 -0.28
CA THR A 128 2.06 17.47 -0.17
C THR A 128 2.32 16.27 0.73
N VAL A 129 3.44 16.27 1.48
CA VAL A 129 3.84 15.14 2.35
C VAL A 129 2.77 14.83 3.37
N THR A 130 2.22 15.83 4.05
CA THR A 130 1.17 15.65 5.06
C THR A 130 -0.06 14.98 4.44
N LEU A 131 -0.51 15.44 3.27
CA LEU A 131 -1.65 14.85 2.57
C LEU A 131 -1.35 13.42 2.11
N GLY A 132 -0.16 13.20 1.54
CA GLY A 132 0.30 11.87 1.13
C GLY A 132 0.39 10.89 2.30
N ALA A 133 0.86 11.34 3.46
CA ALA A 133 0.94 10.54 4.69
C ALA A 133 -0.44 10.19 5.24
N LEU A 134 -1.38 11.14 5.25
CA LEU A 134 -2.77 10.88 5.68
C LEU A 134 -3.48 9.89 4.75
N LEU A 135 -3.37 10.08 3.43
CA LEU A 135 -3.93 9.14 2.46
C LEU A 135 -3.26 7.76 2.57
N ALA A 136 -1.94 7.70 2.73
CA ALA A 136 -1.23 6.45 2.99
C ALA A 136 -1.73 5.77 4.27
N ALA A 137 -1.99 6.51 5.34
CA ALA A 137 -2.50 5.94 6.58
C ALA A 137 -3.89 5.32 6.39
N VAL A 138 -4.79 6.00 5.66
CA VAL A 138 -6.11 5.45 5.32
C VAL A 138 -5.97 4.19 4.46
N THR A 139 -5.18 4.25 3.39
CA THR A 139 -4.96 3.10 2.49
C THR A 139 -4.33 1.92 3.24
N MET A 140 -3.29 2.16 4.04
CA MET A 140 -2.60 1.11 4.81
C MET A 140 -3.46 0.56 5.94
N THR A 141 -4.36 1.35 6.52
CA THR A 141 -5.37 0.83 7.46
C THR A 141 -6.27 -0.18 6.78
N ASN A 142 -6.75 0.12 5.57
CA ASN A 142 -7.57 -0.82 4.81
C ASN A 142 -6.77 -2.08 4.41
N VAL A 143 -5.54 -1.91 3.91
CA VAL A 143 -4.66 -3.05 3.56
C VAL A 143 -4.36 -3.92 4.78
N LEU A 144 -4.03 -3.32 5.92
CA LEU A 144 -3.79 -4.05 7.17
C LEU A 144 -5.05 -4.77 7.64
N ALA A 145 -6.23 -4.14 7.56
CA ALA A 145 -7.49 -4.77 7.90
C ALA A 145 -7.75 -6.00 7.01
N LEU A 146 -7.55 -5.88 5.69
CA LEU A 146 -7.64 -7.03 4.78
C LEU A 146 -6.66 -8.13 5.19
N ASN A 147 -5.43 -7.78 5.53
CA ASN A 147 -4.42 -8.77 5.93
C ASN A 147 -4.74 -9.49 7.24
N LEU A 148 -5.30 -8.76 8.22
CA LEU A 148 -5.71 -9.32 9.51
C LEU A 148 -6.96 -10.21 9.37
N PHE A 149 -7.99 -9.73 8.67
CA PHE A 149 -9.30 -10.37 8.65
C PHE A 149 -9.46 -11.44 7.57
N PHE A 150 -8.63 -11.43 6.52
CA PHE A 150 -8.61 -12.47 5.48
C PHE A 150 -7.34 -13.31 5.50
N ASP A 151 -6.63 -13.29 6.63
CA ASP A 151 -5.43 -14.09 6.86
C ASP A 151 -4.36 -14.01 5.74
N VAL A 152 -4.11 -12.80 5.25
CA VAL A 152 -3.05 -12.57 4.26
C VAL A 152 -1.70 -12.49 4.98
N PRO A 153 -0.66 -13.21 4.55
CA PRO A 153 0.58 -13.37 5.31
C PRO A 153 1.59 -12.20 5.14
N VAL A 154 1.11 -10.95 5.22
CA VAL A 154 1.91 -9.70 5.18
C VAL A 154 1.44 -8.61 6.18
N LYS A 155 0.82 -9.02 7.30
CA LYS A 155 0.33 -8.19 8.41
C LYS A 155 1.43 -7.35 9.04
N LEU A 156 2.58 -7.94 9.34
CA LEU A 156 3.69 -7.26 10.00
C LEU A 156 4.24 -6.15 9.10
N PHE A 157 4.45 -6.45 7.82
CA PHE A 157 4.93 -5.45 6.87
C PHE A 157 3.93 -4.31 6.66
N SER A 158 2.65 -4.61 6.42
CA SER A 158 1.61 -3.59 6.28
C SER A 158 1.42 -2.73 7.55
N ALA A 159 1.60 -3.31 8.75
CA ALA A 159 1.59 -2.56 9.99
C ALA A 159 2.77 -1.57 10.10
N HIS A 160 3.97 -1.94 9.65
CA HIS A 160 5.12 -1.03 9.60
C HIS A 160 4.90 0.12 8.61
N LEU A 161 4.26 -0.14 7.47
CA LEU A 161 3.90 0.92 6.52
C LEU A 161 2.86 1.88 7.11
N LEU A 162 1.83 1.36 7.79
CA LEU A 162 0.87 2.18 8.51
C LEU A 162 1.54 3.02 9.60
N LEU A 163 2.40 2.40 10.43
CA LEU A 163 3.16 3.13 11.45
C LEU A 163 4.02 4.23 10.84
N THR A 164 4.69 3.95 9.72
CA THR A 164 5.49 4.95 8.99
C THR A 164 4.63 6.12 8.51
N ALA A 165 3.46 5.84 7.95
CA ALA A 165 2.52 6.88 7.53
C ALA A 165 2.03 7.72 8.72
N LEU A 166 1.70 7.09 9.84
CA LEU A 166 1.30 7.77 11.07
C LEU A 166 2.41 8.62 11.67
N VAL A 167 3.66 8.13 11.68
CA VAL A 167 4.83 8.92 12.14
C VAL A 167 5.02 10.16 11.27
N LEU A 168 4.90 10.03 9.95
CA LEU A 168 4.99 11.18 9.03
C LEU A 168 3.84 12.16 9.23
N ALA A 169 2.61 11.69 9.44
CA ALA A 169 1.45 12.55 9.71
C ALA A 169 1.57 13.24 11.09
N ALA A 170 2.12 12.54 12.09
CA ALA A 170 2.30 13.05 13.45
C ALA A 170 3.30 14.21 13.51
N ALA A 171 4.27 14.27 12.59
CA ALA A 171 5.20 15.40 12.49
C ALA A 171 4.48 16.76 12.25
N ASP A 172 3.30 16.73 11.62
CA ASP A 172 2.46 17.90 11.36
C ASP A 172 1.23 17.96 12.29
N LEU A 173 1.15 17.14 13.35
CA LEU A 173 -0.01 17.05 14.24
C LEU A 173 -0.46 18.41 14.82
N PRO A 174 0.43 19.31 15.28
CA PRO A 174 0.00 20.63 15.77
C PRO A 174 -0.72 21.45 14.71
N ARG A 175 -0.32 21.31 13.44
CA ARG A 175 -0.92 22.02 12.29
C ARG A 175 -2.26 21.41 11.93
N LEU A 176 -2.35 20.09 11.91
CA LEU A 176 -3.61 19.37 11.67
C LEU A 176 -4.63 19.68 12.75
N TRP A 177 -4.20 19.75 14.01
CA TRP A 177 -5.05 20.12 15.14
C TRP A 177 -5.52 21.57 15.08
N ALA A 178 -4.64 22.50 14.71
CA ALA A 178 -5.01 23.90 14.49
C ALA A 178 -5.98 24.05 13.31
N PHE A 179 -5.74 23.35 12.19
CA PHE A 179 -6.64 23.31 11.04
C PHE A 179 -8.04 22.78 11.43
N ALA A 180 -8.10 21.68 12.19
CA ALA A 180 -9.35 21.11 12.67
C ALA A 180 -10.15 22.07 13.58
N GLN A 181 -9.47 22.98 14.28
CA GLN A 181 -10.08 24.04 15.09
C GLN A 181 -10.40 25.31 14.29
N GLY A 182 -10.13 25.34 12.98
CA GLY A 182 -10.28 26.56 12.16
C GLY A 182 -9.28 27.66 12.49
N LYS A 183 -8.15 27.34 13.15
CA LYS A 183 -7.10 28.30 13.53
C LYS A 183 -6.09 28.47 12.40
N ALA A 184 -5.63 29.70 12.20
CA ALA A 184 -4.54 29.99 11.28
C ALA A 184 -3.24 29.33 11.77
N VAL A 185 -2.48 28.74 10.84
CA VAL A 185 -1.19 28.10 11.11
C VAL A 185 -0.08 28.92 10.44
N ALA A 186 0.96 29.26 11.20
CA ALA A 186 2.11 29.95 10.64
C ALA A 186 2.78 29.11 9.53
N ALA A 187 3.08 29.75 8.40
CA ALA A 187 3.85 29.13 7.33
C ALA A 187 5.20 28.67 7.88
N LEU A 188 5.65 27.47 7.50
CA LEU A 188 7.03 27.06 7.81
C LEU A 188 7.98 28.03 7.10
N PRO A 189 9.11 28.38 7.74
CA PRO A 189 10.18 29.08 7.05
C PRO A 189 10.51 28.33 5.76
N SER A 190 10.40 29.01 4.62
CA SER A 190 10.81 28.43 3.35
C SER A 190 12.32 28.29 3.36
N THR A 191 12.82 27.08 3.60
CA THR A 191 14.22 26.80 3.27
C THR A 191 14.34 26.93 1.76
N LEU A 192 15.09 27.92 1.28
CA LEU A 192 15.41 28.08 -0.14
C LEU A 192 16.07 26.78 -0.62
N GLN A 193 15.31 26.00 -1.39
CA GLN A 193 15.84 24.79 -2.01
C GLN A 193 16.48 25.16 -3.35
N PRO A 194 17.63 24.56 -3.68
CA PRO A 194 18.20 24.67 -5.02
C PRO A 194 17.14 24.30 -6.07
N ALA A 195 17.09 25.03 -7.18
CA ALA A 195 16.12 24.80 -8.25
C ALA A 195 16.13 23.34 -8.73
N LEU A 196 17.30 22.71 -8.76
CA LEU A 196 17.50 21.30 -9.10
C LEU A 196 16.61 20.36 -8.25
N TRP A 197 16.44 20.65 -6.96
CA TRP A 197 15.62 19.82 -6.05
C TRP A 197 14.12 20.10 -6.19
N ARG A 198 13.74 21.32 -6.63
CA ARG A 198 12.34 21.68 -6.93
C ARG A 198 11.81 20.98 -8.17
N TRP A 199 12.66 20.84 -9.20
CA TRP A 199 12.31 20.17 -10.45
C TRP A 199 12.62 18.67 -10.41
N GLY A 200 13.57 18.25 -9.59
CA GLY A 200 13.99 16.85 -9.47
C GLY A 200 12.90 15.87 -9.04
N SER A 201 11.85 16.31 -8.34
CA SER A 201 10.71 15.44 -8.01
C SER A 201 9.75 15.21 -9.18
N TRP A 202 9.80 16.04 -10.23
CA TRP A 202 8.88 15.87 -11.38
C TRP A 202 9.32 14.75 -12.31
N LEU A 203 10.62 14.51 -12.47
CA LEU A 203 11.12 13.37 -13.24
C LEU A 203 10.59 12.03 -12.71
N PRO A 204 10.74 11.65 -11.42
CA PRO A 204 10.17 10.41 -10.91
C PRO A 204 8.64 10.40 -10.97
N THR A 205 7.96 11.54 -10.77
CA THR A 205 6.50 11.62 -10.97
C THR A 205 6.10 11.24 -12.40
N VAL A 206 6.77 11.80 -13.41
CA VAL A 206 6.51 11.46 -14.83
C VAL A 206 6.81 9.99 -15.10
N LEU A 207 7.93 9.46 -14.58
CA LEU A 207 8.29 8.05 -14.74
C LEU A 207 7.26 7.11 -14.11
N ILE A 208 6.75 7.45 -12.92
CA ILE A 208 5.71 6.68 -12.25
C ILE A 208 4.41 6.71 -13.04
N LEU A 209 4.00 7.88 -13.55
CA LEU A 209 2.79 8.01 -14.37
C LEU A 209 2.93 7.22 -15.69
N ALA A 210 4.10 7.26 -16.32
CA ALA A 210 4.40 6.42 -17.48
C ALA A 210 4.34 4.93 -17.11
N GLY A 211 4.88 4.54 -15.95
CA GLY A 211 4.79 3.18 -15.41
C GLY A 211 3.34 2.73 -15.20
N VAL A 212 2.49 3.55 -14.59
CA VAL A 212 1.05 3.30 -14.45
C VAL A 212 0.43 3.07 -15.83
N GLY A 213 0.73 3.92 -16.81
CA GLY A 213 0.24 3.78 -18.18
C GLY A 213 0.65 2.46 -18.84
N ILE A 214 1.92 2.07 -18.72
CA ILE A 214 2.45 0.81 -19.26
C ILE A 214 1.78 -0.40 -18.59
N HIS A 215 1.69 -0.40 -17.26
CA HIS A 215 1.03 -1.49 -16.54
C HIS A 215 -0.46 -1.56 -16.86
N ALA A 216 -1.16 -0.43 -16.93
CA ALA A 216 -2.57 -0.38 -17.31
C ALA A 216 -2.79 -0.88 -18.74
N GLN A 217 -1.91 -0.54 -19.68
CA GLN A 217 -1.98 -1.03 -21.05
C GLN A 217 -1.79 -2.56 -21.11
N ARG A 218 -0.82 -3.11 -20.36
CA ARG A 218 -0.60 -4.55 -20.27
C ARG A 218 -1.80 -5.28 -19.64
N GLY A 219 -2.37 -4.71 -18.58
CA GLY A 219 -3.59 -5.24 -17.97
C GLY A 219 -4.76 -5.23 -18.95
N LEU A 220 -4.97 -4.11 -19.65
CA LEU A 220 -6.03 -4.00 -20.66
C LEU A 220 -5.89 -5.03 -21.78
N SER A 221 -4.68 -5.31 -22.27
CA SER A 221 -4.47 -6.37 -23.26
C SER A 221 -4.80 -7.74 -22.69
N GLU A 222 -4.31 -8.07 -21.49
CA GLU A 222 -4.58 -9.37 -20.85
C GLU A 222 -6.08 -9.59 -20.57
N LEU A 223 -6.77 -8.54 -20.13
CA LEU A 223 -8.22 -8.58 -19.93
C LEU A 223 -8.99 -8.73 -21.23
N ALA A 224 -8.51 -8.12 -22.32
CA ALA A 224 -9.12 -8.26 -23.64
C ALA A 224 -8.96 -9.68 -24.19
N ASP A 225 -7.77 -10.26 -24.03
CA ASP A 225 -7.47 -11.64 -24.43
C ASP A 225 -8.37 -12.61 -23.65
N GLN A 226 -8.41 -12.50 -22.31
CA GLN A 226 -9.24 -13.36 -21.46
C GLN A 226 -10.73 -13.24 -21.79
N ARG A 227 -11.22 -12.03 -22.07
CA ARG A 227 -12.63 -11.83 -22.46
C ARG A 227 -12.94 -12.46 -23.80
N THR A 228 -11.98 -12.46 -24.73
CA THR A 228 -12.14 -13.09 -26.05
C THR A 228 -12.20 -14.61 -25.92
N GLU A 229 -11.32 -15.20 -25.12
CA GLU A 229 -11.33 -16.64 -24.81
C GLU A 229 -12.63 -17.09 -24.11
N THR A 230 -13.25 -16.21 -23.32
CA THR A 230 -14.50 -16.50 -22.61
C THR A 230 -15.77 -16.11 -23.37
N GLN A 231 -15.66 -15.65 -24.63
CA GLN A 231 -16.83 -15.49 -25.50
C GLN A 231 -17.41 -16.87 -25.86
N GLY A 232 -18.45 -17.27 -25.12
CA GLY A 232 -19.17 -18.54 -25.33
C GLY A 232 -19.25 -19.43 -24.08
N THR A 233 -18.51 -19.12 -23.02
CA THR A 233 -18.60 -19.83 -21.74
C THR A 233 -19.72 -19.25 -20.87
N PRO A 234 -20.50 -20.07 -20.14
CA PRO A 234 -21.59 -19.60 -19.27
C PRO A 234 -21.10 -18.86 -18.00
N SER A 235 -19.79 -18.64 -17.85
CA SER A 235 -19.18 -17.99 -16.69
C SER A 235 -19.40 -16.47 -16.69
N LEU A 236 -20.53 -16.04 -16.13
CA LEU A 236 -20.92 -14.62 -16.03
C LEU A 236 -19.86 -13.74 -15.35
N LEU A 237 -19.10 -14.26 -14.37
CA LEU A 237 -18.07 -13.51 -13.66
C LEU A 237 -16.83 -13.17 -14.52
N LYS A 238 -16.64 -13.87 -15.65
CA LYS A 238 -15.57 -13.56 -16.62
C LYS A 238 -16.07 -12.66 -17.76
N SER A 239 -17.34 -12.82 -18.14
CA SER A 239 -17.93 -12.10 -19.28
C SER A 239 -18.63 -10.80 -18.89
N ARG A 240 -19.03 -10.62 -17.63
CA ARG A 240 -19.66 -9.40 -17.11
C ARG A 240 -18.75 -8.70 -16.11
N GLY A 241 -18.75 -7.37 -16.13
CA GLY A 241 -17.90 -6.55 -15.26
C GLY A 241 -18.39 -5.10 -15.17
N PHE A 242 -17.47 -4.15 -14.94
CA PHE A 242 -17.82 -2.73 -14.89
C PHE A 242 -18.45 -2.28 -16.22
N HIS A 243 -19.73 -1.91 -16.17
CA HIS A 243 -20.47 -1.25 -17.25
C HIS A 243 -21.00 0.07 -16.71
N LEU A 244 -20.76 1.19 -17.42
CA LEU A 244 -21.26 2.51 -17.01
C LEU A 244 -22.79 2.56 -16.94
N VAL A 245 -23.45 1.84 -17.83
CA VAL A 245 -24.90 1.67 -17.85
C VAL A 245 -25.16 0.18 -17.74
N SER A 246 -25.96 -0.23 -16.75
CA SER A 246 -26.40 -1.61 -16.60
C SER A 246 -27.72 -1.80 -17.37
N PRO A 247 -27.72 -2.37 -18.58
CA PRO A 247 -28.94 -2.50 -19.38
C PRO A 247 -29.94 -3.49 -18.77
N LYS A 248 -29.48 -4.41 -17.91
CA LYS A 248 -30.33 -5.32 -17.13
C LYS A 248 -29.70 -5.50 -15.73
N PRO A 249 -30.27 -4.91 -14.67
CA PRO A 249 -29.80 -5.16 -13.31
C PRO A 249 -29.90 -6.65 -13.02
N PHE A 250 -28.79 -7.24 -12.58
CA PHE A 250 -28.69 -8.67 -12.31
C PHE A 250 -28.58 -8.85 -10.80
N ASN A 251 -29.73 -9.15 -10.20
CA ASN A 251 -29.88 -9.42 -8.78
C ASN A 251 -30.39 -10.86 -8.75
N ARG A 252 -29.48 -11.83 -8.82
CA ARG A 252 -29.83 -13.24 -8.56
C ARG A 252 -29.56 -13.55 -7.11
#